data_AF-A0A7K0I634-F1
#
_entry.id   AF-A0A7K0I634-F1
#
_cell.length_a   1.000
_cell.length_b   1.000
_cell.length_c   1.000
_cell.angle_alpha   90.00
_cell.angle_beta   90.00
_cell.angle_gamma   90.00
#
_symmetry.space_group_name_H-M   'P 1'
#
loop_
_entity.id
_entity.type
_entity.pdbx_description
1 polymer ?
#
loop_
_entity_poly.entity_id
_entity_poly.type
_entity_poly.pdbx_seq_one_letter_code
_entity_poly.pdbx_strand_id
1 'polypeptide(L)' 'GCDVVGMVAIFTYGFPVAVEAFKDAKVQLTTLSNYDAVLEEAVRTDYIDESEISILQEWRKDPSNWNPGV' A
#
# COMPACT_ATOMS: atom_id res chain seq x y z
N GLY A 1 21.78 23.67 0.07
CA GLY A 1 20.50 22.93 0.14
C GLY A 1 20.10 22.56 -1.26
N CYS A 2 19.33 21.48 -1.43
CA CYS A 2 18.80 21.05 -2.73
C CYS A 2 17.29 21.27 -2.76
N ASP A 3 16.75 21.53 -3.95
CA ASP A 3 15.31 21.59 -4.18
C ASP A 3 14.78 20.20 -4.54
N VAL A 4 13.80 19.71 -3.80
CA VAL A 4 13.24 18.37 -3.99
C VAL A 4 11.96 18.52 -4.82
N VAL A 5 12.08 18.24 -6.12
CA VAL A 5 10.97 18.36 -7.07
C VAL A 5 9.89 17.28 -6.86
N GLY A 6 10.26 16.12 -6.30
CA GLY A 6 9.35 15.00 -6.05
C GLY A 6 10.07 13.70 -5.74
N MET A 7 9.29 12.64 -5.46
CA MET A 7 9.76 11.28 -5.25
C MET A 7 9.04 10.31 -6.18
N VAL A 8 9.78 9.38 -6.76
CA VAL A 8 9.23 8.28 -7.55
C VAL A 8 9.60 6.95 -6.91
N ALA A 9 8.64 6.04 -6.80
CA ALA A 9 8.87 4.70 -6.27
C ALA A 9 8.25 3.63 -7.17
N ILE A 10 8.76 2.40 -7.08
CA ILE A 10 8.22 1.26 -7.84
C ILE A 10 6.88 0.81 -7.25
N PHE A 11 6.79 0.77 -5.92
CA PHE A 11 5.64 0.22 -5.21
C PHE A 11 5.35 1.01 -3.93
N THR A 12 4.08 1.08 -3.54
CA THR A 12 3.66 1.64 -2.25
C THR A 12 2.56 0.82 -1.58
N TYR A 13 2.68 0.65 -0.27
CA TYR A 13 1.60 0.12 0.57
C TYR A 13 0.50 1.14 0.84
N GLY A 14 0.70 2.42 0.48
CA GLY A 14 -0.32 3.47 0.64
C GLY A 14 -0.75 3.70 2.08
N PHE A 15 0.14 3.51 3.06
CA PHE A 15 -0.19 3.77 4.46
C PHE A 15 -0.49 5.26 4.70
N PRO A 16 -1.53 5.61 5.49
CA PRO A 16 -1.90 7.00 5.75
C PRO A 16 -0.73 7.84 6.29
N VAL A 17 0.08 7.27 7.18
CA VAL A 17 1.27 7.93 7.75
C VAL A 17 2.27 8.37 6.67
N ALA A 18 2.44 7.58 5.62
CA ALA A 18 3.33 7.93 4.52
C ALA A 18 2.72 9.07 3.69
N VAL A 19 1.42 8.99 3.39
CA VAL A 19 0.69 10.02 2.63
C VAL A 19 0.75 11.37 3.34
N GLU A 20 0.52 11.40 4.65
CA GLU A 20 0.61 12.62 5.46
C GLU A 20 2.04 13.17 5.50
N ALA A 21 3.06 12.32 5.70
CA ALA A 21 4.45 12.75 5.71
C ALA A 21 4.90 13.40 4.39
N PHE A 22 4.53 12.82 3.24
CA PHE A 22 4.85 13.40 1.93
C PHE A 22 4.09 14.70 1.67
N LYS A 23 2.84 14.81 2.13
CA LYS A 23 2.04 16.03 2.06
C LYS A 23 2.65 17.16 2.89
N ASP A 24 3.05 16.88 4.12
CA ASP A 24 3.66 17.86 5.04
C ASP A 24 5.04 18.31 4.54
N ALA A 25 5.80 17.38 3.94
CA ALA A 25 7.06 17.68 3.28
C ALA A 25 6.89 18.46 1.95
N LYS A 26 5.66 18.62 1.46
CA LYS A 26 5.33 19.21 0.14
C LYS A 26 6.05 18.49 -1.02
N VAL A 27 6.26 17.18 -0.88
CA VAL A 27 6.90 16.33 -1.88
C VAL A 27 5.84 15.47 -2.54
N GLN A 28 5.70 15.57 -3.85
CA GLN A 28 4.81 14.70 -4.61
C GLN A 28 5.41 13.30 -4.72
N LEU A 29 4.69 12.28 -4.24
CA LEU A 29 5.04 10.87 -4.42
C LEU A 29 4.27 10.28 -5.61
N THR A 30 5.00 9.77 -6.60
CA THR A 30 4.44 9.00 -7.72
C THR A 30 4.93 7.56 -7.66
N THR A 31 4.02 6.59 -7.72
CA THR A 31 4.37 5.17 -7.69
C THR A 31 3.93 4.43 -8.94
N LEU A 32 4.76 3.52 -9.44
CA LEU A 32 4.40 2.68 -10.60
C LEU A 32 3.26 1.70 -10.28
N SER A 33 3.25 1.16 -9.06
CA SER A 33 2.19 0.28 -8.57
C SER A 33 1.89 0.53 -7.10
N ASN A 34 0.74 0.03 -6.63
CA ASN A 34 0.31 0.12 -5.25
C ASN A 34 -0.27 -1.24 -4.80
N TYR A 35 -0.43 -1.39 -3.48
CA TYR A 35 -0.93 -2.63 -2.89
C TYR A 35 -2.31 -3.03 -3.42
N ASP A 36 -3.20 -2.07 -3.65
CA ASP A 36 -4.55 -2.35 -4.15
C ASP A 36 -4.53 -2.91 -5.57
N ALA A 37 -3.67 -2.35 -6.45
CA ALA A 37 -3.46 -2.86 -7.80
C ALA A 37 -2.85 -4.28 -7.80
N VAL A 38 -1.94 -4.57 -6.87
CA VAL A 38 -1.37 -5.92 -6.72
C VAL A 38 -2.43 -6.92 -6.25
N LEU A 39 -3.30 -6.54 -5.32
CA LEU A 39 -4.40 -7.39 -4.87
C LEU A 39 -5.41 -7.68 -5.99
N GLU A 40 -5.80 -6.65 -6.74
CA GLU A 40 -6.71 -6.79 -7.88
C GLU A 40 -6.15 -7.77 -8.92
N GLU A 41 -4.86 -7.66 -9.24
CA GLU A 41 -4.18 -8.59 -10.15
C GLU A 41 -4.03 -10.00 -9.58
N ALA A 42 -3.77 -10.13 -8.28
CA ALA A 42 -3.66 -11.44 -7.62
C ALA A 42 -5.00 -12.20 -7.67
N VAL A 43 -6.13 -11.51 -7.52
CA VAL A 43 -7.47 -12.09 -7.65
C VAL A 43 -7.75 -12.45 -9.11
N ARG A 44 -7.41 -11.55 -10.05
CA ARG A 44 -7.61 -11.77 -11.49
C ARG A 44 -6.84 -12.99 -12.01
N THR A 45 -5.72 -13.31 -11.40
CA THR A 45 -4.86 -14.44 -11.78
C THR A 45 -5.17 -15.74 -11.02
N ASP A 46 -6.25 -15.77 -10.22
CA ASP A 46 -6.58 -16.88 -9.31
C ASP A 46 -5.42 -17.24 -8.35
N TYR A 47 -4.56 -16.26 -8.03
CA TYR A 47 -3.48 -16.44 -7.05
C TYR A 47 -3.99 -16.34 -5.61
N ILE A 48 -5.05 -15.55 -5.39
CA ILE A 48 -5.81 -15.48 -4.14
C ILE A 48 -7.30 -15.48 -4.44
N ASP A 49 -8.10 -16.03 -3.52
CA ASP A 49 -9.56 -16.03 -3.61
C ASP A 49 -10.13 -14.65 -3.17
N GLU A 50 -11.29 -14.25 -3.69
CA GLU A 50 -11.94 -13.01 -3.27
C GLU A 50 -12.20 -12.97 -1.76
N SER A 51 -12.43 -14.15 -1.15
CA SER A 51 -12.57 -14.30 0.29
C SER A 51 -11.29 -13.93 1.07
N GLU A 52 -10.10 -14.11 0.47
CA GLU A 52 -8.81 -13.77 1.07
C GLU A 52 -8.50 -12.27 0.99
N ILE A 53 -9.11 -11.54 0.04
CA ILE A 53 -9.01 -10.07 -0.02
C ILE A 53 -9.47 -9.45 1.30
N SER A 54 -10.57 -9.95 1.85
CA SER A 54 -11.14 -9.42 3.10
C SER A 54 -10.15 -9.59 4.26
N ILE A 55 -9.48 -10.74 4.33
CA ILE A 55 -8.46 -11.05 5.35
C ILE A 55 -7.24 -10.14 5.18
N LEU A 56 -6.78 -9.95 3.94
CA LEU A 56 -5.63 -9.10 3.62
C LEU A 56 -5.92 -7.60 3.89
N GLN A 57 -7.15 -7.16 3.67
CA GLN A 57 -7.60 -5.81 4.05
C GLN A 57 -7.69 -5.65 5.58
N GLU A 58 -8.08 -6.69 6.32
CA GLU A 58 -8.03 -6.66 7.79
C GLU A 58 -6.59 -6.63 8.32
N TRP A 59 -5.69 -7.43 7.75
CA TRP A 59 -4.26 -7.34 8.05
C TRP A 59 -3.73 -5.93 7.87
N ARG A 60 -4.12 -5.23 6.79
CA ARG A 60 -3.66 -3.86 6.51
C ARG A 60 -4.07 -2.85 7.59
N LYS A 61 -5.16 -3.08 8.32
CA LYS A 61 -5.62 -2.18 9.38
C LYS A 61 -4.74 -2.21 10.62
N ASP A 62 -4.26 -3.39 11.01
CA ASP A 62 -3.36 -3.56 12.14
C ASP A 62 -2.39 -4.72 11.89
N PRO A 63 -1.39 -4.54 11.03
CA PRO A 63 -0.45 -5.60 10.68
C PRO A 63 0.40 -6.03 11.89
N SER A 64 0.53 -5.14 12.88
CA SER A 64 1.26 -5.35 14.13
C SER A 64 0.55 -6.28 15.11
N ASN A 65 -0.78 -6.27 15.15
CA ASN A 65 -1.58 -7.16 15.99
C ASN A 65 -2.35 -8.22 15.19
N TRP A 66 -2.12 -8.32 13.88
CA TRP A 66 -2.78 -9.31 13.04
C TRP A 66 -2.31 -10.72 13.39
N ASN A 67 -3.27 -11.58 13.74
CA ASN A 67 -3.03 -12.99 13.99
C ASN A 67 -3.87 -13.81 13.00
N PRO A 68 -3.25 -14.51 12.02
CA PRO A 68 -3.97 -15.31 11.02
C PRO A 68 -4.61 -16.60 11.57
N GLY A 69 -4.75 -16.75 12.90
CA GLY A 69 -5.40 -17.92 13.49
C GLY A 69 -5.69 -17.78 14.98
N VAL A 70 -6.98 -17.63 15.32
CA VAL A 70 -7.81 -18.77 15.74
C VAL A 70 -9.08 -18.82 14.90
#